data_AF-A0A2R2ISM7-F1
#
_entry.id   AF-A0A2R2ISM7-F1
#
_cell.length_a   1.000
_cell.length_b   1.000
_cell.length_c   1.000
_cell.angle_alpha   90.00
_cell.angle_beta   90.00
_cell.angle_gamma   90.00
#
_symmetry.space_group_name_H-M   'P 1'
#
loop_
_entity.id
_entity.type
_entity.pdbx_description
1 polymer ?
#
loop_
_entity_poly.entity_id
_entity_poly.type
_entity_poly.pdbx_seq_one_letter_code
_entity_poly.pdbx_strand_id
1 'polypeptide(L)' 'MSALLGAGEVVQLRSKPGAAIIGAEPDGMCGGNLKELAATLDPTKDNRFRVLIDQAMSMSIVPTATE' A
#
# COMPACT_ATOMS: atom_id res chain seq x y z
N MET A 1 -10.76 5.52 -1.42
CA MET A 1 -9.83 6.46 -0.76
C MET A 1 -8.46 6.17 -1.30
N SER A 2 -7.77 7.17 -1.83
CA SER A 2 -6.44 7.05 -2.41
C SER A 2 -5.63 8.31 -2.08
N ALA A 3 -4.31 8.22 -2.21
CA ALA A 3 -3.39 9.34 -2.11
C ALA A 3 -2.24 9.12 -3.10
N LEU A 4 -1.69 10.21 -3.63
CA LEU A 4 -0.41 10.19 -4.35
C LEU A 4 0.71 10.35 -3.33
N LEU A 5 1.78 9.57 -3.49
CA LEU A 5 2.95 9.62 -2.64
C LEU A 5 4.22 9.50 -3.48
N GLY A 6 5.23 10.28 -3.11
CA GLY A 6 6.59 10.20 -3.62
C GLY A 6 7.42 9.11 -2.92
N ALA A 7 8.62 8.88 -3.44
CA ALA A 7 9.55 7.93 -2.85
C ALA A 7 9.95 8.34 -1.42
N GLY A 8 9.72 7.44 -0.45
CA GLY A 8 10.03 7.68 0.96
C GLY A 8 8.94 8.42 1.74
N GLU A 9 7.88 8.89 1.09
CA GLU A 9 6.75 9.52 1.77
C GLU A 9 5.87 8.48 2.49
N VAL A 10 5.22 8.93 3.56
CA VAL A 10 4.29 8.12 4.34
C VAL A 10 2.96 8.85 4.38
N VAL A 11 1.88 8.12 4.07
CA VAL A 11 0.51 8.62 4.15
C VAL A 11 -0.30 7.77 5.11
N GLN A 12 -1.18 8.41 5.87
CA GLN A 12 -2.14 7.72 6.72
C GLN A 12 -3.53 7.77 6.09
N LEU A 13 -4.09 6.58 5.86
CA LEU A 13 -5.41 6.40 5.28
C LEU A 13 -6.35 5.82 6.34
N ARG A 14 -7.59 6.33 6.43
CA ARG A 14 -8.60 5.86 7.39
C ARG A 14 -9.63 4.96 6.73
N SER A 15 -9.69 3.71 7.17
CA SER A 15 -10.68 2.73 6.69
C SER A 15 -11.45 2.12 7.86
N LYS A 16 -12.58 1.48 7.55
CA LYS A 16 -13.29 0.65 8.53
C LYS A 16 -12.46 -0.60 8.86
N PRO A 17 -12.50 -1.10 10.11
CA PRO A 17 -11.89 -2.39 10.46
C PRO A 17 -12.47 -3.55 9.65
N GLY A 18 -11.70 -4.63 9.50
CA GLY A 18 -12.11 -5.84 8.79
C GLY A 18 -11.39 -6.05 7.45
N ALA A 19 -12.02 -6.79 6.54
CA ALA A 19 -11.44 -7.13 5.25
C ALA A 19 -11.25 -5.89 4.38
N ALA A 20 -10.06 -5.72 3.82
CA ALA A 20 -9.70 -4.64 2.91
C ALA A 20 -8.77 -5.14 1.80
N ILE A 21 -8.76 -4.43 0.68
CA ILE A 21 -7.76 -4.59 -0.38
C ILE A 21 -6.90 -3.33 -0.37
N ILE A 22 -5.58 -3.52 -0.25
CA ILE A 22 -4.60 -2.46 -0.36
C ILE A 22 -4.02 -2.51 -1.77
N GLY A 23 -4.19 -1.41 -2.51
CA GLY A 23 -3.71 -1.28 -3.89
C GLY A 23 -2.67 -0.17 -4.01
N ALA A 24 -1.71 -0.36 -4.91
CA ALA A 24 -0.75 0.66 -5.33
C ALA A 24 -0.54 0.58 -6.83
N GLU A 25 -0.47 1.74 -7.49
CA GLU A 25 -0.17 1.89 -8.91
C GLU A 25 0.76 3.10 -9.13
N PRO A 26 1.71 3.03 -10.07
CA PRO A 26 2.55 4.17 -10.41
C PRO A 26 1.72 5.27 -11.09
N ASP A 27 1.92 6.52 -10.68
CA ASP A 27 1.28 7.67 -11.32
C ASP A 27 1.86 7.94 -12.70
N GLY A 28 1.00 8.05 -13.71
CA GLY A 28 1.33 8.49 -15.07
C GLY A 28 2.22 7.59 -15.95
N MET A 29 3.01 6.65 -15.42
CA MET A 29 4.11 6.06 -16.20
C MET A 29 3.78 4.78 -16.99
N CYS A 30 2.78 3.97 -16.61
CA CYS A 30 2.33 2.79 -17.37
C CYS A 30 1.00 2.28 -16.79
N GLY A 31 -0.12 2.50 -17.49
CA GLY A 31 -1.40 1.89 -17.11
C GLY A 31 -1.27 0.36 -17.09
N GLY A 32 -1.66 -0.28 -15.98
CA GLY A 32 -1.67 -1.75 -15.85
C GLY A 32 -0.70 -2.36 -14.84
N ASN A 33 0.04 -1.57 -14.07
CA ASN A 33 0.95 -2.05 -13.01
C ASN A 33 0.33 -1.98 -11.60
N LEU A 34 -0.99 -2.10 -11.50
CA LEU A 34 -1.67 -2.19 -10.20
C LEU A 34 -1.21 -3.45 -9.46
N LYS A 35 -0.79 -3.28 -8.22
CA LYS A 35 -0.54 -4.37 -7.27
C LYS A 35 -1.55 -4.30 -6.17
N GLU A 36 -2.11 -5.45 -5.80
CA GLU A 36 -3.10 -5.56 -4.75
C GLU A 36 -2.69 -6.59 -3.71
N LEU A 37 -3.07 -6.33 -2.47
CA LEU A 37 -2.91 -7.22 -1.33
C LEU A 37 -4.22 -7.27 -0.55
N ALA A 38 -4.79 -8.46 -0.41
CA ALA A 38 -5.88 -8.69 0.52
C ALA A 38 -5.33 -8.69 1.95
N ALA A 39 -5.95 -7.90 2.84
CA ALA A 39 -5.55 -7.76 4.23
C ALA A 39 -6.76 -7.68 5.16
N THR A 40 -6.55 -7.99 6.44
CA THR A 40 -7.53 -7.74 7.49
C THR A 40 -7.00 -6.62 8.39
N LEU A 41 -7.73 -5.50 8.43
CA LEU A 41 -7.41 -4.35 9.25
C LEU A 41 -7.88 -4.58 10.68
N ASP A 42 -6.92 -4.74 11.58
CA ASP A 42 -7.15 -4.91 13.00
C ASP A 42 -7.40 -3.53 13.66
N PRO A 43 -8.54 -3.33 14.34
CA PRO A 43 -8.85 -2.04 14.97
C PRO A 43 -7.98 -1.73 16.19
N THR A 44 -7.27 -2.72 16.74
CA THR A 44 -6.49 -2.59 17.98
C THR A 44 -5.05 -2.15 17.75
N LYS A 45 -4.60 -2.08 16.50
CA LYS A 45 -3.22 -1.74 16.14
C LYS A 45 -3.13 -0.90 14.87
N ASP A 46 -1.98 -0.26 14.70
CA ASP A 46 -1.62 0.40 13.45
C ASP A 46 -1.37 -0.66 12.36
N ASN A 47 -2.22 -0.67 11.33
CA ASN A 47 -2.01 -1.53 10.16
C ASN A 47 -1.06 -0.82 9.19
N ARG A 48 0.21 -1.24 9.12
CA ARG A 48 1.25 -0.61 8.31
C ARG A 48 1.64 -1.48 7.11
N PHE A 49 1.76 -0.84 5.95
CA PHE A 49 2.13 -1.47 4.69
C PHE A 49 3.24 -0.66 4.02
N ARG A 50 4.11 -1.34 3.28
CA ARG A 50 5.18 -0.71 2.50
C ARG A 50 5.01 -1.08 1.03
N VAL A 51 5.07 -0.07 0.16
CA VAL A 51 5.19 -0.23 -1.27
C VAL A 51 6.68 -0.26 -1.61
N LEU A 52 7.14 -1.35 -2.21
CA LEU A 52 8.51 -1.51 -2.68
C LEU A 52 8.52 -1.37 -4.19
N ILE A 53 9.41 -0.53 -4.71
CA ILE A 53 9.67 -0.39 -6.14
C ILE A 53 11.14 -0.74 -6.34
N ASP A 54 11.43 -1.78 -7.11
CA ASP A 54 12.80 -2.17 -7.41
C ASP A 54 13.35 -1.46 -8.66
N GLN A 55 14.65 -1.65 -8.92
CA GLN A 55 15.32 -1.03 -10.07
C GLN A 55 14.83 -1.59 -11.43
N ALA A 56 14.12 -2.73 -11.43
CA ALA A 56 13.48 -3.28 -12.62
C ALA A 56 12.05 -2.72 -12.82
N MET A 57 11.66 -1.71 -12.04
CA MET A 57 10.31 -1.14 -11.99
C MET A 57 9.23 -2.16 -11.62
N SER A 58 9.60 -3.23 -10.93
CA SER A 58 8.64 -4.13 -10.31
C SER A 58 8.16 -3.54 -8.99
N MET A 59 6.87 -3.67 -8.73
CA MET A 59 6.25 -3.19 -7.50
C MET A 59 5.70 -4.34 -6.67
N SER A 60 5.78 -4.20 -5.35
CA SER A 60 5.12 -5.09 -4.39
C SER A 60 4.59 -4.32 -3.19
N ILE A 61 3.56 -4.88 -2.53
CA ILE A 61 2.98 -4.37 -1.30
C ILE A 61 3.23 -5.42 -0.23
N VAL A 62 3.89 -5.03 0.85
CA VAL A 62 4.20 -5.94 1.96
C VAL A 62 3.68 -5.38 3.28
N PRO A 63 3.07 -6.21 4.15
CA PRO A 63 2.84 -5.82 5.54
C PRO A 63 4.19 -5.56 6.21
N THR A 64 4.29 -4.48 6.97
CA THR A 64 5.43 -4.30 7.86
C THR A 64 5.09 -4.89 9.22
N ALA A 65 6.02 -5.62 9.82
CA ALA A 65 5.86 -6.04 11.21
C ALA A 65 5.57 -4.80 12.07
N THR A 66 4.47 -4.85 12.81
CA THR A 66 4.22 -3.95 13.91
C THR A 66 5.07 -4.45 15.07
N GLU A 67 6.03 -3.66 15.53
CA GLU A 67 6.72 -3.90 16.81
C GLU A 67 5.72 -4.00 17.96
#